data_AF-A0A0Q4J0Y2-F1
#
_entry.id   AF-A0A0Q4J0Y2-F1
#
_cell.length_a   1.000
_cell.length_b   1.000
_cell.length_c   1.000
_cell.angle_alpha   90.00
_cell.angle_beta   90.00
_cell.angle_gamma   90.00
#
_symmetry.space_group_name_H-M   'P 1'
#
loop_
_entity.id
_entity.type
_entity.pdbx_description
1 polymer ?
#
loop_
_entity_poly.entity_id
_entity_poly.type
_entity_poly.pdbx_seq_one_letter_code
_entity_poly.pdbx_strand_id
1 'polypeptide(L)'
;MAQVTLTVAGRPHLVACRDGEESSLRALGAMLERHAATAQRASGGSSERTLLYIALMLADQLSEREANPAAGLPPAVLERIAERLEAVAAALEEPAGE
;
A
#
# COMPACT_ATOMS: atom_id res chain seq x y z
N MET A 1 12.96 23.66 -2.79
CA MET A 1 11.86 23.40 -3.74
C MET A 1 12.40 22.44 -4.76
N ALA A 2 12.28 21.15 -4.45
CA ALA A 2 12.73 20.07 -5.31
C ALA A 2 11.68 19.74 -6.38
N GLN A 3 12.14 19.06 -7.42
CA GLN A 3 11.28 18.49 -8.46
C GLN A 3 11.75 17.08 -8.79
N VAL A 4 10.80 16.21 -9.09
CA VAL A 4 11.06 14.84 -9.52
C VAL A 4 10.37 14.59 -10.86
N THR A 5 11.10 13.94 -11.76
CA THR A 5 10.52 13.41 -13.00
C THR A 5 10.10 11.97 -12.76
N LEU A 6 8.79 11.72 -12.87
CA LEU A 6 8.21 10.39 -12.86
C LEU A 6 7.96 9.93 -14.30
N THR A 7 8.27 8.68 -14.61
CA THR A 7 7.88 8.09 -15.89
C THR A 7 6.66 7.22 -15.64
N VAL A 8 5.55 7.54 -16.30
CA VAL A 8 4.29 6.80 -16.20
C VAL A 8 3.80 6.47 -17.60
N ALA A 9 3.57 5.20 -17.88
CA ALA A 9 3.12 4.72 -19.19
C ALA A 9 4.02 5.20 -20.35
N GLY A 10 5.35 5.17 -20.10
CA GLY A 10 6.36 5.60 -21.05
C GLY A 10 6.47 7.12 -21.26
N ARG A 11 5.79 7.93 -20.42
CA ARG A 11 5.79 9.40 -20.53
C ARG A 11 6.39 10.06 -19.28
N PRO A 12 7.26 11.06 -19.44
CA PRO A 12 7.81 11.81 -18.31
C PRO A 12 6.80 12.86 -17.79
N HIS A 13 6.68 12.95 -16.47
CA HIS A 13 5.83 13.89 -15.74
C HIS A 13 6.67 14.58 -14.67
N LEU A 14 6.75 15.91 -14.72
CA LEU A 14 7.44 16.71 -13.72
C LEU A 14 6.50 16.98 -12.55
N VAL A 15 6.91 16.63 -11.33
CA VAL A 15 6.14 16.82 -10.10
C VAL A 15 6.96 17.65 -9.12
N ALA A 16 6.39 18.76 -8.66
CA ALA A 16 6.98 19.56 -7.59
C ALA A 16 6.85 18.83 -6.25
N CYS A 17 7.90 18.88 -5.43
CA CYS A 17 7.95 18.16 -4.16
C CYS A 17 8.75 18.91 -3.11
N ARG A 18 8.60 18.48 -1.86
CA ARG A 18 9.44 18.98 -0.77
C ARG A 18 10.78 18.24 -0.78
N ASP A 19 11.82 18.92 -0.31
CA ASP A 19 13.15 18.33 -0.19
C ASP A 19 13.06 17.13 0.77
N GLY A 20 13.46 15.94 0.31
CA GLY A 20 13.36 14.66 1.06
C GLY A 20 12.17 13.77 0.67
N GLU A 21 11.22 14.25 -0.12
CA GLU A 21 10.04 13.48 -0.58
C GLU A 21 10.30 12.70 -1.89
N GLU A 22 11.45 12.92 -2.53
CA GLU A 22 11.76 12.42 -3.87
C GLU A 22 11.71 10.90 -3.96
N SER A 23 12.16 10.20 -2.91
CA SER A 23 12.16 8.73 -2.85
C SER A 23 10.74 8.16 -2.78
N SER A 24 9.88 8.77 -1.97
CA SER A 24 8.47 8.41 -1.84
C SER A 24 7.73 8.60 -3.16
N LEU A 25 7.92 9.75 -3.82
CA LEU A 25 7.30 10.01 -5.13
C LEU A 25 7.78 9.05 -6.22
N ARG A 26 9.06 8.67 -6.23
CA ARG A 26 9.57 7.64 -7.16
C ARG A 26 8.92 6.28 -6.90
N ALA A 27 8.75 5.91 -5.62
CA ALA A 27 8.06 4.68 -5.26
C ALA A 27 6.61 4.70 -5.74
N LEU A 28 5.88 5.81 -5.54
CA LEU A 28 4.52 6.00 -6.07
C LEU A 28 4.47 5.94 -7.60
N GLY A 29 5.43 6.57 -8.29
CA GLY A 29 5.57 6.47 -9.75
C GLY A 29 5.75 5.03 -10.23
N ALA A 30 6.58 4.24 -9.53
CA ALA A 30 6.74 2.82 -9.82
C ALA A 30 5.44 2.03 -9.56
N MET A 31 4.60 2.45 -8.62
CA MET A 31 3.27 1.86 -8.44
C MET A 31 2.35 2.12 -9.64
N LEU A 32 2.33 3.35 -10.15
CA LEU A 32 1.57 3.70 -11.36
C LEU A 32 2.03 2.87 -12.56
N GLU A 33 3.34 2.68 -12.73
CA GLU A 33 3.90 1.96 -13.86
C GLU A 33 3.47 0.48 -13.91
N ARG A 34 3.23 -0.17 -12.76
CA ARG A 34 2.69 -1.54 -12.73
C ARG A 34 1.33 -1.68 -13.41
N HIS A 35 0.55 -0.61 -13.44
CA HIS A 35 -0.78 -0.59 -14.07
C HIS A 35 -0.74 -0.09 -15.53
N ALA A 36 0.39 0.48 -15.96
CA ALA A 36 0.50 1.18 -17.24
C ALA A 36 0.20 0.28 -18.45
N ALA A 37 0.77 -0.93 -18.52
CA ALA A 37 0.58 -1.81 -19.68
C ALA A 37 -0.90 -2.20 -19.86
N THR A 38 -1.61 -2.50 -18.76
CA THR A 38 -3.03 -2.85 -18.80
C THR A 38 -3.89 -1.64 -19.16
N ALA A 39 -3.61 -0.49 -18.56
CA ALA A 39 -4.31 0.76 -18.86
C ALA A 39 -4.11 1.21 -20.32
N GLN A 40 -2.89 1.08 -20.87
CA GLN A 40 -2.59 1.41 -22.25
C GLN A 40 -3.43 0.57 -23.22
N ARG A 41 -3.55 -0.75 -22.99
CA ARG A 41 -4.42 -1.63 -23.80
C ARG A 41 -5.88 -1.20 -23.75
N ALA A 42 -6.40 -0.85 -22.58
CA ALA A 42 -7.79 -0.41 -22.40
C ALA A 42 -8.05 1.00 -22.98
N SER A 43 -7.02 1.85 -23.03
CA SER A 43 -7.14 3.24 -23.43
C SER A 43 -7.28 3.46 -24.94
N GLY A 44 -6.90 2.49 -25.77
CA GLY A 44 -6.82 2.65 -27.23
C GLY A 44 -5.70 3.61 -27.68
N GLY A 45 -4.66 3.79 -26.87
CA GLY A 45 -3.52 4.66 -27.18
C GLY A 45 -3.66 6.12 -26.71
N SER A 46 -4.80 6.51 -26.12
CA SER A 46 -4.95 7.83 -25.51
C SER A 46 -4.23 7.91 -24.16
N SER A 47 -3.33 8.89 -24.04
CA SER A 47 -2.56 9.11 -22.79
C SER A 47 -3.46 9.54 -21.62
N GLU A 48 -4.43 10.41 -21.87
CA GLU A 48 -5.39 10.85 -20.85
C GLU A 48 -6.25 9.68 -20.36
N ARG A 49 -6.78 8.86 -21.30
CA ARG A 49 -7.55 7.66 -20.95
C ARG A 49 -6.68 6.64 -20.20
N THR A 50 -5.41 6.52 -20.56
CA THR A 50 -4.46 5.65 -19.84
C THR A 50 -4.34 6.09 -18.38
N LEU A 51 -4.13 7.38 -18.11
CA LEU A 51 -4.05 7.90 -16.75
C LEU A 51 -5.37 7.72 -15.99
N LEU A 52 -6.52 7.92 -16.63
CA LEU A 52 -7.83 7.65 -16.04
C LEU A 52 -7.97 6.18 -15.64
N TYR A 53 -7.59 5.24 -16.51
CA TYR A 53 -7.66 3.81 -16.18
C TYR A 53 -6.70 3.42 -15.05
N ILE A 54 -5.49 3.98 -15.00
CA ILE A 54 -4.57 3.78 -13.87
C ILE A 54 -5.21 4.28 -12.57
N ALA A 55 -5.81 5.47 -12.59
CA ALA A 55 -6.47 6.05 -11.43
C ALA A 55 -7.64 5.19 -10.95
N LEU A 56 -8.47 4.69 -11.87
CA LEU A 56 -9.59 3.80 -11.55
C LEU A 56 -9.12 2.46 -10.96
N MET A 57 -8.05 1.86 -11.49
CA MET A 57 -7.48 0.63 -10.93
C MET A 57 -6.96 0.81 -9.50
N LEU A 58 -6.30 1.94 -9.23
CA LEU A 58 -5.84 2.26 -7.88
C LEU A 58 -7.01 2.58 -6.93
N ALA A 59 -8.03 3.27 -7.42
CA ALA A 59 -9.24 3.55 -6.65
C ALA A 59 -9.99 2.26 -6.29
N ASP A 60 -10.06 1.29 -7.20
CA ASP A 60 -10.64 -0.03 -6.96
C ASP A 60 -9.87 -0.79 -5.87
N GLN A 61 -8.53 -0.82 -5.95
CA GLN A 61 -7.70 -1.42 -4.90
C GLN A 61 -7.85 -0.75 -3.53
N LEU A 62 -8.01 0.58 -3.50
CA LEU A 62 -8.27 1.32 -2.27
C LEU A 62 -9.66 0.97 -1.72
N SER A 63 -10.67 0.97 -2.59
CA SER A 63 -12.05 0.60 -2.26
C SER A 63 -12.12 -0.81 -1.66
N GLU A 64 -11.44 -1.80 -2.25
CA GLU A 64 -11.37 -3.16 -1.72
C GLU A 64 -10.75 -3.22 -0.32
N ARG A 65 -9.69 -2.43 -0.08
CA ARG A 65 -9.02 -2.36 1.24
C ARG A 65 -9.86 -1.65 2.29
N GLU A 66 -10.61 -0.63 1.91
CA GLU A 66 -11.53 0.08 2.80
C GLU A 66 -12.77 -0.75 3.11
N ALA A 67 -13.28 -1.51 2.12
CA ALA A 67 -14.41 -2.42 2.28
C ALA A 67 -14.04 -3.68 3.09
N ASN A 68 -12.79 -4.13 3.00
CA ASN A 68 -12.25 -5.20 3.80
C ASN A 68 -11.10 -4.65 4.67
N PRO A 69 -11.41 -3.84 5.70
CA PRO A 69 -10.40 -3.29 6.59
C PRO A 69 -9.74 -4.47 7.27
N ALA A 70 -8.57 -4.88 6.74
CA ALA A 70 -7.85 -6.12 7.00
C ALA A 70 -8.48 -6.84 8.19
N ALA A 71 -9.46 -7.72 7.93
CA ALA A 71 -10.30 -8.27 8.98
C ALA A 71 -9.38 -8.69 10.11
N GLY A 72 -9.40 -7.91 11.20
CA GLY A 72 -8.59 -8.22 12.36
C GLY A 72 -8.87 -9.68 12.70
N LEU A 73 -7.91 -10.34 13.33
CA LEU A 73 -8.20 -11.66 13.89
C LEU A 73 -9.53 -11.57 14.65
N PRO A 74 -10.46 -12.54 14.46
CA PRO A 74 -11.74 -12.50 15.14
C PRO A 74 -11.53 -12.21 16.62
N PRO A 75 -12.41 -11.46 17.30
CA PRO A 75 -12.24 -11.13 18.71
C PRO A 75 -11.90 -12.35 19.58
N ALA A 76 -12.55 -13.49 19.32
CA ALA A 76 -12.27 -14.77 19.98
C ALA A 76 -10.84 -15.32 19.76
N VAL A 77 -10.20 -15.01 18.63
CA VAL A 77 -8.80 -15.37 18.39
C VAL A 77 -7.86 -14.42 19.12
N LEU A 78 -8.18 -13.13 19.17
CA LEU A 78 -7.43 -12.14 19.95
C LEU A 78 -7.50 -12.45 21.45
N GLU A 79 -8.68 -12.80 21.97
CA GLU A 79 -8.88 -13.24 23.36
C GLU A 79 -8.02 -14.47 23.67
N ARG A 80 -8.03 -15.49 22.81
CA ARG A 80 -7.19 -16.69 23.00
C ARG A 80 -5.70 -16.38 22.96
N ILE A 81 -5.26 -15.43 22.13
CA ILE A 81 -3.86 -14.98 22.10
C ILE A 81 -3.53 -14.26 23.41
N ALA A 82 -4.42 -13.38 23.90
CA ALA A 82 -4.24 -12.69 25.17
C ALA A 82 -4.14 -13.66 26.35
N GLU A 83 -5.07 -14.61 26.49
CA GLU A 83 -5.04 -15.65 27.53
C GLU A 83 -3.73 -16.44 27.51
N ARG A 84 -3.25 -16.79 26.31
CA ARG A 84 -2.01 -17.55 26.15
C ARG A 84 -0.78 -16.70 26.50
N LEU A 85 -0.79 -15.40 26.21
CA LEU A 85 0.27 -14.48 26.61
C LEU A 85 0.30 -14.32 28.14
N GLU A 86 -0.86 -14.22 28.79
CA GLU A 86 -0.95 -14.17 30.26
C GLU A 86 -0.42 -15.46 30.90
N ALA A 87 -0.78 -16.62 30.37
CA ALA A 87 -0.26 -17.90 30.86
C ALA A 87 1.26 -18.02 30.73
N VAL A 88 1.84 -17.54 29.62
CA VAL A 88 3.30 -17.50 29.42
C VAL A 88 3.95 -16.52 30.39
N ALA A 89 3.37 -15.34 30.59
CA ALA A 89 3.89 -14.36 31.54
C ALA A 89 3.90 -14.92 32.97
N ALA A 90 2.81 -15.56 33.40
CA ALA A 90 2.72 -16.20 34.71
C ALA A 90 3.79 -17.29 34.90
N ALA A 91 4.01 -18.13 33.89
CA ALA A 91 5.03 -19.17 33.93
C ALA A 91 6.47 -18.63 33.97
N LEU A 92 6.70 -17.39 33.51
CA LEU A 92 8.00 -16.72 33.58
C LEU A 92 8.19 -15.93 34.90
N GLU A 93 7.10 -15.54 35.55
CA GLU A 93 7.11 -14.86 36.84
C GLU A 93 7.23 -15.82 38.02
N GLU A 94 6.77 -17.07 37.88
CA GLU A 94 7.18 -18.13 38.79
C GLU A 94 8.70 -18.26 38.70
N PRO A 95 9.46 -17.92 39.76
CA PRO A 95 10.89 -18.16 39.74
C PRO A 95 11.07 -19.64 39.46
N ALA A 96 12.01 -20.00 38.59
CA ALA A 96 12.47 -21.36 38.45
C ALA A 96 12.83 -21.87 39.86
N GLY A 97 11.87 -22.50 40.52
CA GLY A 97 11.95 -22.96 41.89
C GLY A 97 12.81 -24.20 41.91
N GLU A 98 13.95 -24.06 42.61
CA GLU A 98 14.84 -25.09 43.19
C GLU A 98 14.87 -26.50 42.58
#